data_AF-A0A5B1M1Q9-F1
#
_entry.id   AF-A0A5B1M1Q9-F1
#
_cell.length_a   1.000
_cell.length_b   1.000
_cell.length_c   1.000
_cell.angle_alpha   90.00
_cell.angle_beta   90.00
_cell.angle_gamma   90.00
#
_symmetry.space_group_name_H-M   'P 1'
#
loop_
_entity.id
_entity.type
_entity.pdbx_description
1 polymer ?
#
loop_
_entity_poly.entity_id
_entity_poly.type
_entity_poly.pdbx_seq_one_letter_code
_entity_poly.pdbx_strand_id
1 'polypeptide(L)'
;MNSTSMVVSGGAVVAQLMPRPHPITACADQLSAVLAEVAGVPAVYMSPEDKRAALLALTDAERRLAELRLRVIAAAADVADARGARDVAGWLASRTHAGSA
;
A
#
# COMPACT_ATOMS: atom_id res chain seq x y z
N MET A 1 -10.89 25.18 44.09
CA MET A 1 -10.46 24.31 45.20
C MET A 1 -10.97 22.91 44.89
N ASN A 2 -10.10 22.07 44.30
CA ASN A 2 -9.38 20.94 44.92
C ASN A 2 -10.32 19.72 45.07
N SER A 3 -10.02 18.49 44.66
CA SER A 3 -8.77 17.71 44.62
C SER A 3 -8.98 16.58 43.58
N THR A 4 -8.04 16.18 42.72
CA THR A 4 -6.83 15.34 43.02
C THR A 4 -7.25 14.04 43.72
N SER A 5 -6.96 12.80 43.31
CA SER A 5 -6.22 12.17 42.20
C SER A 5 -6.29 10.64 42.40
N MET A 6 -5.76 9.90 41.41
CA MET A 6 -5.04 8.61 41.49
C MET A 6 -5.72 7.26 41.18
N VAL A 7 -5.48 6.81 39.93
CA VAL A 7 -4.82 5.55 39.44
C VAL A 7 -4.97 4.22 40.21
N VAL A 8 -4.89 3.00 39.64
CA VAL A 8 -4.41 2.44 38.37
C VAL A 8 -4.97 0.99 38.27
N SER A 9 -5.17 0.46 37.05
CA SER A 9 -4.85 -0.94 36.70
C SER A 9 -5.05 -1.09 35.18
N GLY A 10 -4.03 -1.32 34.37
CA GLY A 10 -3.08 -2.41 34.53
C GLY A 10 -3.54 -3.68 33.80
N GLY A 11 -4.26 -3.56 32.69
CA GLY A 11 -4.61 -4.68 31.82
C GLY A 11 -4.00 -4.49 30.45
N ALA A 12 -2.91 -5.20 30.17
CA ALA A 12 -2.36 -5.29 28.82
C ALA A 12 -3.48 -5.76 27.88
N VAL A 13 -3.81 -4.97 26.86
CA VAL A 13 -4.51 -5.48 25.68
C VAL A 13 -3.51 -6.42 25.02
N VAL A 14 -3.57 -7.71 25.37
CA VAL A 14 -3.02 -8.78 24.54
C VAL A 14 -3.88 -8.85 23.29
N ALA A 15 -3.71 -7.85 22.42
CA ALA A 15 -4.26 -7.88 21.08
C ALA A 15 -3.77 -9.16 20.42
N GLN A 16 -4.71 -9.93 19.89
CA GLN A 16 -4.55 -11.26 19.32
C GLN A 16 -3.17 -11.56 18.70
N LEU A 17 -2.70 -12.78 18.97
CA LEU A 17 -1.51 -13.45 18.45
C LEU A 17 -1.61 -13.82 16.95
N MET A 18 -2.22 -12.97 16.13
CA MET A 18 -2.21 -13.08 14.68
C MET A 18 -1.35 -11.93 14.14
N PRO A 19 -0.24 -12.20 13.43
CA PRO A 19 0.52 -11.14 12.79
C PRO A 19 -0.42 -10.35 11.88
N ARG A 20 -0.74 -9.12 12.28
CA ARG A 20 -1.41 -8.21 11.37
C ARG A 20 -0.46 -7.96 10.20
N PRO A 21 -0.93 -8.04 8.95
CA PRO A 21 -0.09 -7.74 7.80
C PRO A 21 0.54 -6.36 8.00
N HIS A 22 1.79 -6.22 7.59
CA HIS A 22 2.51 -4.95 7.69
C HIS A 22 1.67 -3.84 7.04
N PRO A 23 1.59 -2.62 7.61
CA PRO A 23 0.70 -1.58 7.07
C PRO A 23 0.90 -1.29 5.58
N ILE A 24 2.13 -1.39 5.08
CA ILE A 24 2.43 -1.22 3.65
C ILE A 24 1.84 -2.36 2.79
N THR A 25 1.92 -3.61 3.23
CA THR A 25 1.31 -4.74 2.48
C THR A 25 -0.21 -4.66 2.55
N ALA A 26 -0.78 -4.34 3.71
CA ALA A 26 -2.22 -4.13 3.85
C ALA A 26 -2.75 -3.00 2.94
N CYS A 27 -1.98 -1.91 2.80
CA CYS A 27 -2.30 -0.83 1.87
C CYS A 27 -2.30 -1.29 0.40
N ALA A 28 -1.30 -2.08 0.00
CA ALA A 28 -1.23 -2.64 -1.35
C ALA A 28 -2.40 -3.59 -1.65
N ASP A 29 -2.75 -4.45 -0.69
CA ASP A 29 -3.89 -5.37 -0.80
C ASP A 29 -5.21 -4.59 -0.96
N GLN A 30 -5.41 -3.57 -0.12
CA GLN A 30 -6.61 -2.72 -0.18
C GLN A 30 -6.69 -1.94 -1.50
N LEU A 31 -5.57 -1.40 -1.99
CA LEU A 31 -5.52 -0.72 -3.28
C LEU A 31 -5.92 -1.66 -4.43
N SER A 32 -5.40 -2.89 -4.44
CA SER A 32 -5.76 -3.90 -5.43
C SER A 32 -7.24 -4.26 -5.37
N ALA A 33 -7.80 -4.40 -4.16
CA ALA A 33 -9.21 -4.72 -3.98
C ALA A 33 -10.12 -3.60 -4.53
N VAL A 34 -9.84 -2.35 -4.17
CA VAL A 34 -10.63 -1.19 -4.63
C VAL A 34 -10.52 -0.99 -6.14
N LEU A 35 -9.34 -1.20 -6.73
CA LEU A 35 -9.18 -1.14 -8.19
C LEU A 35 -9.96 -2.25 -8.91
N ALA A 36 -10.05 -3.44 -8.32
CA ALA A 36 -10.83 -4.54 -8.88
C ALA A 36 -12.34 -4.23 -8.90
N GLU A 37 -12.86 -3.53 -7.89
CA GLU A 37 -14.27 -3.12 -7.82
C GLU A 37 -14.69 -2.22 -8.99
N VAL A 38 -13.77 -1.40 -9.51
CA VAL A 38 -14.05 -0.45 -10.60
C VAL A 38 -13.58 -0.92 -11.98
N ALA A 39 -12.85 -2.04 -12.06
CA ALA A 39 -12.25 -2.52 -13.31
C ALA A 39 -13.28 -2.79 -14.44
N GLY A 40 -14.52 -3.14 -14.07
CA GLY A 40 -15.62 -3.36 -15.01
C GLY A 40 -16.49 -2.13 -15.31
N VAL A 41 -16.23 -0.99 -14.68
CA VAL A 41 -17.09 0.20 -14.78
C VAL A 41 -16.73 0.99 -16.05
N PRO A 42 -17.64 1.13 -17.04
CA PRO A 42 -17.30 1.80 -18.29
C PRO A 42 -17.18 3.32 -18.10
N ALA A 43 -15.95 3.85 -18.21
CA ALA A 43 -15.67 5.28 -18.08
C ALA A 43 -16.40 6.16 -19.11
N VAL A 44 -16.89 5.58 -20.21
CA VAL A 44 -17.67 6.30 -21.24
C VAL A 44 -18.91 6.98 -20.66
N TYR A 45 -19.55 6.37 -19.65
CA TYR A 45 -20.78 6.86 -19.01
C TYR A 45 -20.54 7.94 -17.95
N MET A 46 -19.28 8.24 -17.60
CA MET A 46 -18.98 9.32 -16.68
C MET A 46 -19.28 10.69 -17.32
N SER A 47 -19.77 11.63 -16.50
CA SER A 47 -19.88 13.03 -16.94
C SER A 47 -18.49 13.62 -17.24
N PRO A 48 -18.39 14.67 -18.08
CA PRO A 48 -17.10 15.34 -18.31
C PRO A 48 -16.43 15.83 -17.00
N GLU A 49 -17.23 16.28 -16.03
CA GLU A 49 -16.74 16.78 -14.75
C GLU A 49 -16.17 15.64 -13.89
N ASP A 50 -16.85 14.50 -13.84
CA ASP A 50 -16.38 13.31 -13.14
C ASP A 50 -15.11 12.75 -13.79
N LYS A 51 -15.02 12.76 -15.13
CA LYS A 51 -13.80 12.35 -15.86
C LYS A 51 -12.62 13.22 -15.46
N ARG A 52 -12.81 14.55 -15.45
CA ARG A 52 -11.77 15.50 -15.04
C ARG A 52 -11.34 15.27 -13.60
N ALA A 53 -12.29 15.11 -12.69
CA ALA A 53 -12.00 14.85 -11.27
C ALA A 53 -11.25 13.53 -11.07
N ALA A 54 -11.69 12.46 -11.74
CA ALA A 54 -11.04 11.16 -11.67
C ALA A 54 -9.61 11.20 -12.21
N LEU A 55 -9.36 11.85 -13.36
CA LEU A 55 -8.01 11.95 -13.92
C LEU A 55 -7.04 12.66 -12.96
N LEU A 56 -7.47 13.76 -12.34
CA LEU A 56 -6.64 14.48 -11.37
C LEU A 56 -6.38 13.64 -10.11
N ALA A 57 -7.40 12.98 -9.58
CA ALA A 57 -7.28 12.15 -8.38
C ALA A 57 -6.39 10.92 -8.62
N LEU A 58 -6.57 10.23 -9.76
CA LEU A 58 -5.76 9.07 -10.13
C LEU A 58 -4.30 9.46 -10.36
N THR A 59 -4.04 10.60 -11.02
CA THR A 59 -2.66 11.10 -11.22
C THR A 59 -1.95 11.36 -9.88
N ASP A 60 -2.64 11.98 -8.91
CA ASP A 60 -2.05 12.20 -7.59
C ASP A 60 -1.85 10.88 -6.80
N ALA A 61 -2.78 9.93 -6.93
CA ALA A 61 -2.65 8.62 -6.32
C ALA A 61 -1.44 7.85 -6.90
N GLU A 62 -1.25 7.86 -8.22
CA GLU A 62 -0.09 7.26 -8.89
C GLU A 62 1.22 7.86 -8.39
N ARG A 63 1.30 9.19 -8.25
CA ARG A 63 2.48 9.87 -7.70
C ARG A 63 2.82 9.39 -6.30
N ARG A 64 1.83 9.31 -5.40
CA ARG A 64 2.02 8.83 -4.01
C ARG A 64 2.40 7.36 -3.97
N LEU A 65 1.80 6.54 -4.84
CA LEU A 65 2.13 5.12 -4.95
C LEU A 65 3.57 4.91 -5.45
N ALA A 66 4.00 5.68 -6.45
CA ALA A 66 5.37 5.66 -6.94
C ALA A 66 6.37 6.04 -5.84
N GLU A 67 6.08 7.09 -5.07
CA GLU A 67 6.90 7.48 -3.92
C GLU A 67 7.00 6.35 -2.87
N LEU A 68 5.88 5.76 -2.47
CA LEU A 68 5.86 4.63 -1.54
C LEU A 68 6.68 3.45 -2.08
N ARG A 69 6.51 3.11 -3.36
CA ARG A 69 7.26 2.04 -4.02
C ARG A 69 8.76 2.29 -3.99
N LEU A 70 9.20 3.51 -4.28
CA LEU A 70 10.61 3.89 -4.22
C LEU A 70 11.17 3.76 -2.80
N ARG A 71 10.41 4.16 -1.77
CA ARG A 71 10.81 3.96 -0.36
C ARG A 71 10.95 2.49 0.00
N VAL A 72 10.07 1.63 -0.48
CA VAL A 72 10.17 0.17 -0.27
C VAL A 72 11.39 -0.41 -0.98
N ILE A 73 11.63 -0.04 -2.24
CA ILE A 73 12.82 -0.46 -3.00
C ILE A 73 14.10 -0.07 -2.26
N ALA A 74 14.18 1.17 -1.75
CA ALA A 74 15.35 1.65 -1.02
C ALA A 74 15.63 0.86 0.28
N ALA A 75 14.60 0.24 0.86
CA ALA A 75 14.70 -0.55 2.09
C ALA A 75 14.79 -2.07 1.87
N ALA A 76 14.80 -2.55 0.62
CA ALA A 76 14.62 -3.96 0.28
C ALA A 76 15.89 -4.69 -0.18
N ALA A 77 17.06 -4.29 0.33
CA ALA A 77 18.32 -4.98 0.03
C ALA A 77 18.29 -6.46 0.50
N ASP A 78 17.66 -6.71 1.65
CA ASP A 78 17.41 -8.03 2.22
C ASP A 78 16.61 -8.95 1.27
N VAL A 79 15.68 -8.40 0.50
CA VAL A 79 14.94 -9.14 -0.53
C VAL A 79 15.87 -9.60 -1.65
N ALA A 80 16.82 -8.76 -2.08
CA ALA A 80 17.79 -9.14 -3.10
C ALA A 80 18.70 -10.26 -2.60
N ASP A 81 19.21 -10.13 -1.37
CA ASP A 81 20.06 -11.13 -0.72
C ASP A 81 19.33 -12.47 -0.58
N ALA A 82 18.09 -12.46 -0.07
CA ALA A 82 17.27 -13.66 0.11
C ALA A 82 16.90 -14.35 -1.21
N ARG A 83 16.97 -13.64 -2.34
CA ARG A 83 16.60 -14.15 -3.67
C ARG A 83 17.78 -14.35 -4.61
N GLY A 84 19.01 -14.11 -4.14
CA GLY A 84 20.22 -14.24 -4.94
C GLY A 84 20.27 -13.28 -6.14
N ALA A 85 19.62 -12.12 -6.04
CA ALA A 85 19.62 -11.11 -7.09
C ALA A 85 20.70 -10.05 -6.83
N ARG A 86 21.19 -9.41 -7.90
CA ARG A 86 22.19 -8.32 -7.79
C ARG A 86 21.66 -7.13 -6.97
N ASP A 87 20.39 -6.79 -7.17
CA ASP A 87 19.66 -5.78 -6.43
C ASP A 87 18.14 -6.05 -6.57
N VAL A 88 17.34 -5.38 -5.75
CA VAL A 88 15.88 -5.56 -5.74
C VAL A 88 15.21 -5.04 -7.02
N ALA A 89 15.81 -4.06 -7.71
CA ALA A 89 15.26 -3.52 -8.95
C ALA A 89 15.40 -4.53 -10.10
N GLY A 90 16.54 -5.20 -10.21
CA GLY A 90 16.80 -6.29 -11.15
C GLY A 90 15.96 -7.52 -10.84
N TRP A 91 15.79 -7.86 -9.55
CA TRP A 91 14.83 -8.89 -9.14
C TRP A 91 13.41 -8.55 -9.60
N LEU A 92 12.93 -7.33 -9.35
CA LEU A 92 11.57 -6.92 -9.70
C LEU A 92 11.34 -6.89 -11.22
N ALA A 93 12.28 -6.34 -11.99
CA ALA A 93 12.18 -6.24 -13.45
C ALA A 93 12.02 -7.63 -14.11
N SER A 94 12.76 -8.64 -13.62
CA SER A 94 12.66 -10.02 -14.12
C SER A 94 11.25 -10.62 -13.98
N ARG A 95 10.47 -10.16 -12.98
CA ARG A 95 9.13 -10.68 -12.67
C ARG A 95 8.02 -9.91 -13.38
N THR A 96 8.19 -8.61 -13.60
CA THR A 96 7.21 -7.79 -14.32
C THR A 96 7.26 -8.04 -15.83
N HIS A 97 8.44 -8.34 -16.39
CA HIS A 97 8.56 -8.65 -17.82
C HIS A 97 8.10 -10.07 -18.17
N ALA A 98 8.19 -11.03 -17.24
CA ALA A 98 7.75 -12.41 -17.46
C ALA A 98 6.22 -12.57 -17.62
N GLY A 99 5.42 -11.58 -17.20
CA GLY A 99 3.95 -11.58 -17.35
C GLY A 99 3.43 -10.85 -18.59
N SER A 100 4.31 -10.30 -19.43
CA SER A 100 3.96 -9.51 -20.63
C SER A 100 4.31 -10.22 -21.95
N ALA A 101 4.56 -11.53 -21.91
CA ALA A 101 4.87 -12.36 -23.08
C ALA A 101 3.68 -13.21 -23.53
#